data_AF-A0A520FXF3-F1
#
_entry.id   AF-A0A520FXF3-F1
#
_cell.length_a   1.000
_cell.length_b   1.000
_cell.length_c   1.000
_cell.angle_alpha   90.00
_cell.angle_beta   90.00
_cell.angle_gamma   90.00
#
_symmetry.space_group_name_H-M   'P 1'
#
loop_
_entity.id
_entity.type
_entity.pdbx_description
1 polymer ?
#
loop_
_entity_poly.entity_id
_entity_poly.type
_entity_poly.pdbx_seq_one_letter_code
_entity_poly.pdbx_strand_id
1 'polypeptide(L)'
;MKLSHPRIAILLLAGCAQWSAMAAEGATGTWRCGNTYTDQPCQSGKAVEIDDARNARQRREADPAAREARSAGDRLERERIRLEATQGRHQATLIDNKPVAPPREPGNAVKKKKGKNEADHFSAHDPVATAKNKAEKAAKKSAPKS
;
A
#
# COMPACT_ATOMS: atom_id res chain seq x y z
N MET A 1 -35.68 -47.98 -19.85
CA MET A 1 -34.32 -47.99 -20.42
C MET A 1 -33.34 -47.57 -19.34
N LYS A 2 -32.65 -48.51 -18.71
CA LYS A 2 -31.67 -48.21 -17.64
C LYS A 2 -30.31 -48.03 -18.30
N LEU A 3 -29.92 -46.78 -18.57
CA LEU A 3 -28.56 -46.49 -19.02
C LEU A 3 -27.60 -46.78 -17.86
N SER A 4 -26.73 -47.76 -18.06
CA SER A 4 -25.76 -48.21 -17.08
C SER A 4 -24.81 -47.07 -16.69
N HIS A 5 -24.58 -46.88 -15.39
CA HIS A 5 -23.63 -45.93 -14.80
C HIS A 5 -22.26 -45.79 -15.51
N PRO A 6 -21.61 -46.85 -16.03
CA PRO A 6 -20.37 -46.68 -16.79
C PRO A 6 -20.55 -45.89 -18.10
N ARG A 7 -21.73 -45.97 -18.75
CA ARG A 7 -22.02 -45.25 -19.99
C ARG A 7 -22.25 -43.75 -19.74
N ILE A 8 -22.80 -43.40 -18.58
CA ILE A 8 -22.96 -42.00 -18.16
C ILE A 8 -21.60 -41.41 -17.79
N ALA A 9 -20.74 -42.17 -17.11
CA ALA A 9 -19.38 -41.74 -16.78
C ALA A 9 -18.52 -41.51 -18.04
N ILE A 10 -18.65 -42.38 -19.06
CA ILE A 10 -17.94 -42.22 -20.34
C ILE A 10 -18.46 -40.98 -21.11
N LEU A 11 -19.76 -40.71 -21.10
CA LEU A 11 -20.32 -39.51 -21.75
C LEU A 11 -19.91 -38.21 -21.04
N LEU A 12 -19.81 -38.21 -19.70
CA LEU A 12 -19.33 -37.05 -18.94
C LEU A 12 -17.83 -36.79 -19.14
N LEU A 13 -16.99 -37.84 -19.17
CA LEU A 13 -15.56 -37.71 -19.46
C LEU A 13 -15.29 -37.25 -20.90
N ALA A 14 -16.09 -37.70 -21.87
CA ALA A 14 -15.99 -37.24 -23.25
C ALA A 14 -16.43 -35.77 -23.43
N GLY A 15 -17.48 -35.33 -22.71
CA GLY A 15 -17.91 -33.92 -22.73
C GLY A 15 -16.90 -32.96 -22.11
N CYS A 16 -16.20 -33.39 -21.04
CA CYS A 16 -15.14 -32.58 -20.42
C CYS A 16 -13.90 -32.44 -21.31
N ALA A 17 -13.59 -33.43 -22.15
CA ALA A 17 -12.44 -33.36 -23.08
C ALA A 17 -12.64 -32.31 -24.19
N GLN A 18 -13.89 -32.01 -24.58
CA GLN A 18 -14.20 -30.98 -25.58
C GLN A 18 -13.89 -29.55 -25.09
N TRP A 19 -13.86 -29.31 -23.78
CA TRP A 19 -13.54 -28.01 -23.20
C TRP A 19 -12.04 -27.84 -22.92
N SER A 20 -11.26 -28.92 -22.96
CA SER A 20 -9.81 -28.91 -22.72
C SER A 20 -8.98 -28.78 -24.01
N ALA A 21 -9.62 -28.71 -25.18
CA ALA A 21 -8.94 -28.60 -26.47
C ALA A 21 -8.36 -27.21 -26.79
N MET A 22 -8.40 -26.25 -25.85
CA MET A 22 -7.81 -24.91 -26.01
C MET A 22 -6.60 -24.69 -25.07
N ALA A 23 -5.87 -25.76 -24.74
CA ALA A 23 -4.67 -25.67 -23.91
C ALA A 23 -3.50 -26.46 -24.53
N ALA A 24 -3.43 -26.51 -25.86
CA ALA A 24 -2.40 -27.25 -26.57
C ALA A 24 -1.82 -26.41 -27.71
N GLU A 25 -1.03 -25.41 -27.34
CA GLU A 25 0.26 -25.05 -27.96
C GLU A 25 0.85 -23.90 -27.13
N GLY A 26 2.18 -23.86 -26.99
CA GLY A 26 2.92 -22.99 -26.08
C GLY A 26 2.88 -21.49 -26.40
N ALA A 27 1.74 -20.96 -26.83
CA ALA A 27 1.46 -19.55 -27.02
C ALA A 27 0.02 -19.31 -26.53
N THR A 28 -0.14 -18.78 -25.31
CA THR A 28 -1.38 -18.11 -24.92
C THR A 28 -1.50 -16.87 -25.81
N GLY A 29 -2.09 -17.02 -27.00
CA GLY A 29 -2.18 -15.94 -27.97
C GLY A 29 -3.00 -14.80 -27.39
N THR A 30 -2.34 -13.69 -27.05
CA THR A 30 -3.03 -12.48 -26.59
C THR A 30 -3.53 -11.72 -27.81
N TRP A 31 -4.82 -11.38 -27.82
CA TRP A 31 -5.46 -10.61 -28.89
C TRP A 31 -5.74 -9.20 -28.40
N ARG A 32 -5.46 -8.21 -29.25
CA ARG A 32 -5.86 -6.83 -28.98
C ARG A 32 -7.18 -6.52 -29.65
N CYS A 33 -8.22 -6.36 -28.84
CA CYS A 33 -9.58 -6.03 -29.25
C CYS A 33 -9.82 -4.54 -29.00
N GLY A 34 -9.43 -3.69 -29.96
CA GLY A 34 -9.47 -2.24 -29.79
C GLY A 34 -8.48 -1.74 -28.71
N ASN A 35 -8.99 -1.37 -27.53
CA ASN A 35 -8.19 -0.85 -26.41
C ASN A 35 -7.95 -1.86 -25.29
N THR A 36 -8.46 -3.08 -25.41
CA THR A 36 -8.28 -4.13 -24.40
C THR A 36 -7.52 -5.32 -24.98
N TYR A 37 -6.75 -5.98 -24.12
CA TYR A 37 -6.12 -7.26 -24.41
C TYR A 37 -7.01 -8.38 -23.87
N THR A 38 -7.12 -9.47 -24.60
CA THR A 38 -7.92 -10.65 -24.24
C THR A 38 -7.20 -11.91 -24.70
N ASP A 39 -7.43 -13.00 -24.00
CA ASP A 39 -6.88 -14.33 -24.34
C ASP A 39 -7.79 -15.10 -25.31
N GLN A 40 -8.92 -14.50 -25.74
CA GLN A 40 -9.82 -15.06 -26.74
C GLN A 40 -9.79 -14.25 -28.04
N PRO A 41 -9.80 -14.91 -29.22
CA PRO A 41 -9.87 -14.21 -30.50
C PRO A 41 -11.19 -13.45 -30.61
N CYS A 42 -11.12 -12.18 -30.99
CA CYS A 42 -12.30 -11.37 -31.28
C CYS A 42 -12.37 -11.04 -32.78
N GLN A 43 -13.59 -10.79 -33.26
CA GLN A 43 -13.90 -10.65 -34.69
C GLN A 43 -13.12 -9.52 -35.39
N SER A 44 -12.69 -8.50 -34.65
CA SER A 44 -11.84 -7.39 -35.12
C SER A 44 -10.47 -7.33 -34.43
N GLY A 45 -10.09 -8.41 -33.72
CA GLY A 45 -8.87 -8.48 -32.94
C GLY A 45 -7.65 -8.76 -33.80
N LYS A 46 -6.52 -8.15 -33.44
CA LYS A 46 -5.23 -8.56 -34.00
C LYS A 46 -4.53 -9.48 -33.01
N ALA A 47 -4.04 -10.61 -33.51
CA ALA A 47 -3.13 -11.47 -32.76
C ALA A 47 -1.87 -10.66 -32.44
N VAL A 48 -1.49 -10.66 -31.17
CA VAL A 48 -0.25 -10.03 -30.70
C VAL A 48 0.65 -11.16 -30.24
N GLU A 49 1.77 -11.31 -30.93
CA GLU A 49 2.83 -12.21 -30.49
C GLU A 49 3.48 -11.60 -29.25
N ILE A 50 3.28 -12.22 -28.09
CA ILE A 50 3.94 -11.83 -26.86
C ILE A 50 5.04 -12.84 -26.58
N ASP A 51 6.25 -12.48 -26.96
CA ASP A 51 7.46 -13.20 -26.57
C ASP A 51 7.97 -12.65 -25.23
N ASP A 52 7.47 -13.20 -24.12
CA ASP A 52 8.05 -13.01 -22.78
C ASP A 52 8.99 -14.17 -22.40
N ALA A 53 9.74 -14.69 -23.38
CA ALA A 53 10.81 -15.64 -23.08
C ALA A 53 11.97 -14.92 -22.39
N ARG A 54 11.94 -14.91 -21.05
CA ARG A 54 13.10 -14.47 -20.25
C ARG A 54 14.33 -15.29 -20.61
N ASN A 55 15.31 -14.63 -21.21
CA ASN A 55 16.55 -15.29 -21.61
C ASN A 55 17.36 -15.76 -20.38
N ALA A 56 18.23 -16.75 -20.57
CA ALA A 56 18.97 -17.38 -19.47
C ALA A 56 19.86 -16.38 -18.69
N ARG A 57 20.33 -15.32 -19.36
CA ARG A 57 21.14 -14.27 -18.74
C ARG A 57 20.30 -13.38 -17.82
N GLN A 58 19.13 -12.93 -18.27
CA GLN A 58 18.17 -12.14 -17.48
C GLN A 58 17.71 -12.91 -16.24
N ARG A 59 17.51 -14.22 -16.37
CA ARG A 59 17.19 -15.08 -15.21
C ARG A 59 18.33 -15.09 -14.20
N ARG A 60 19.56 -15.33 -14.65
CA ARG A 60 20.75 -15.31 -13.79
C ARG A 60 21.01 -13.95 -13.15
N GLU A 61 20.68 -12.85 -13.82
CA GLU A 61 20.80 -11.50 -13.28
C GLU A 61 19.70 -11.20 -12.23
N ALA A 62 18.49 -11.74 -12.38
CA ALA A 62 17.39 -11.58 -11.42
C ALA A 62 17.52 -12.50 -10.18
N ASP A 63 18.15 -13.66 -10.32
CA ASP A 63 18.28 -14.68 -9.28
C ASP A 63 18.96 -14.18 -7.98
N PRO A 64 20.08 -13.41 -8.02
CA PRO A 64 20.71 -12.86 -6.82
C PRO A 64 19.76 -11.99 -6.00
N ALA A 65 19.04 -11.07 -6.65
CA ALA A 65 18.09 -10.18 -5.99
C ALA A 65 16.94 -10.98 -5.33
N ALA A 66 16.45 -12.01 -6.01
CA ALA A 66 15.43 -12.89 -5.45
C ALA A 66 15.94 -13.67 -4.21
N ARG A 67 17.18 -14.16 -4.25
CA ARG A 67 17.80 -14.85 -3.10
C ARG A 67 18.02 -13.89 -1.93
N GLU A 68 18.50 -12.69 -2.20
CA GLU A 68 18.71 -11.67 -1.17
C GLU A 68 17.38 -11.29 -0.50
N ALA A 69 16.34 -11.01 -1.29
CA ALA A 69 15.01 -10.69 -0.79
C ALA A 69 14.44 -11.80 0.10
N ARG A 70 14.62 -13.08 -0.27
CA ARG A 70 14.22 -14.22 0.56
C ARG A 70 14.96 -14.22 1.90
N SER A 71 16.29 -14.11 1.88
CA SER A 71 17.09 -14.10 3.10
C SER A 71 16.79 -12.90 4.02
N ALA A 72 16.47 -11.74 3.43
CA ALA A 72 16.02 -10.57 4.17
C ALA A 72 14.65 -10.82 4.82
N GLY A 73 13.71 -11.45 4.09
CA GLY A 73 12.42 -11.88 4.62
C GLY A 73 12.58 -12.81 5.82
N ASP A 74 13.40 -13.85 5.70
CA ASP A 74 13.64 -14.81 6.79
C ASP A 74 14.28 -14.13 8.02
N ARG A 75 15.13 -13.11 7.80
CA ARG A 75 15.70 -12.32 8.89
C ARG A 75 14.63 -11.51 9.63
N LEU A 76 13.76 -10.82 8.89
CA LEU A 76 12.66 -10.05 9.46
C LEU A 76 11.67 -10.94 10.22
N GLU A 77 11.41 -12.16 9.73
CA GLU A 77 10.57 -13.13 10.43
C GLU A 77 11.19 -13.55 11.77
N ARG A 78 12.48 -13.88 11.79
CA ARG A 78 13.18 -14.20 13.04
C ARG A 78 13.18 -13.03 14.02
N GLU A 79 13.36 -11.81 13.52
CA GLU A 79 13.28 -10.60 14.33
C GLU A 79 11.88 -10.41 14.90
N ARG A 80 10.84 -10.56 14.07
CA ARG A 80 9.44 -10.53 14.52
C ARG A 80 9.19 -11.53 15.64
N ILE A 81 9.59 -12.80 15.48
CA ILE A 81 9.38 -13.84 16.50
C ILE A 81 10.13 -13.48 17.80
N ARG A 82 11.36 -12.97 17.71
CA ARG A 82 12.13 -12.52 18.89
C ARG A 82 11.45 -11.34 19.59
N LEU A 83 10.96 -10.38 18.82
CA LEU A 83 10.24 -9.23 19.34
C LEU A 83 8.92 -9.67 19.97
N GLU A 84 8.14 -10.56 19.36
CA GLU A 84 6.91 -11.10 19.96
C GLU A 84 7.20 -11.89 21.26
N ALA A 85 8.27 -12.69 21.30
CA ALA A 85 8.65 -13.42 22.52
C ALA A 85 9.05 -12.49 23.67
N THR A 86 9.63 -11.33 23.36
CA THR A 86 10.05 -10.33 24.37
C THR A 86 8.94 -9.32 24.70
N GLN A 87 8.19 -8.87 23.70
CA GLN A 87 7.07 -7.94 23.80
C GLN A 87 5.77 -8.58 24.27
N GLY A 88 5.59 -9.90 24.19
CA GLY A 88 4.47 -10.60 24.84
C GLY A 88 4.43 -10.39 26.37
N ARG A 89 5.51 -9.84 26.95
CA ARG A 89 5.58 -9.40 28.35
C ARG A 89 5.29 -7.90 28.54
N HIS A 90 5.31 -7.12 27.46
CA HIS A 90 4.94 -5.70 27.46
C HIS A 90 3.48 -5.56 27.03
N GLN A 91 2.62 -5.19 27.98
CA GLN A 91 1.20 -4.90 27.77
C GLN A 91 0.99 -3.92 26.60
N ALA A 92 -0.15 -4.05 25.90
CA ALA A 92 -0.55 -3.10 24.86
C ALA A 92 -0.52 -1.67 25.42
N THR A 93 0.45 -0.87 24.98
CA THR A 93 0.50 0.54 25.34
C THR A 93 -0.49 1.28 24.45
N LEU A 94 -1.51 1.88 25.08
CA LEU A 94 -2.35 2.86 24.42
C LEU A 94 -1.45 4.02 23.97
N ILE A 95 -1.25 4.15 22.67
CA ILE A 95 -0.56 5.31 22.08
C ILE A 95 -1.53 6.48 22.18
N ASP A 96 -1.51 7.15 23.33
CA ASP A 96 -2.23 8.40 23.53
C ASP A 96 -1.47 9.53 22.81
N ASN A 97 -2.18 10.40 22.09
CA ASN A 97 -1.62 11.61 21.47
C ASN A 97 -1.27 12.68 22.51
N LYS A 98 -1.39 12.37 23.80
CA LYS A 98 -1.07 13.28 24.88
C LYS A 98 0.44 13.51 24.95
N PRO A 99 0.91 14.76 24.86
CA PRO A 99 2.34 15.06 24.93
C PRO A 99 2.92 14.52 26.25
N VAL A 100 3.96 13.70 26.14
CA VAL A 100 4.71 13.17 27.27
C VAL A 100 5.33 14.34 28.04
N ALA A 101 4.84 14.57 29.26
CA ALA A 101 5.44 15.55 30.14
C ALA A 101 6.86 15.08 30.51
N PRO A 102 7.88 15.96 30.46
CA PRO A 102 9.23 15.59 30.86
C PRO A 102 9.25 15.19 32.34
N PRO A 103 10.13 14.24 32.75
CA PRO A 103 10.31 13.90 34.15
C PRO A 103 10.64 15.16 34.95
N ARG A 104 9.87 15.43 36.01
CA ARG A 104 10.15 16.56 36.90
C ARG A 104 11.27 16.16 37.85
N GLU A 105 12.43 16.79 37.70
CA GLU A 105 13.45 16.75 38.76
C GLU A 105 12.96 17.46 40.02
N PRO A 106 13.33 16.97 41.22
CA PRO A 106 12.93 17.60 42.46
C PRO A 106 13.78 18.84 42.73
N GLY A 107 13.14 20.01 42.67
CA GLY A 107 13.56 21.20 43.43
C GLY A 107 14.17 22.33 42.63
N ASN A 108 13.38 23.36 42.36
CA ASN A 108 13.39 24.60 43.14
C ASN A 108 12.48 25.64 42.47
N ALA A 109 11.69 26.33 43.30
CA ALA A 109 10.78 27.38 42.87
C ALA A 109 11.57 28.55 42.28
N VAL A 110 11.40 28.83 40.98
CA VAL A 110 11.85 30.08 40.37
C VAL A 110 10.73 30.71 39.55
N LYS A 111 10.60 32.02 39.77
CA LYS A 111 9.52 32.94 39.46
C LYS A 111 9.08 32.92 37.98
N LYS A 112 7.78 33.06 37.76
CA LYS A 112 7.15 33.32 36.45
C LYS A 112 7.86 34.49 35.75
N LYS A 113 8.63 34.20 34.69
CA LYS A 113 9.12 35.22 33.76
C LYS A 113 8.20 35.26 32.55
N LYS A 114 7.58 36.43 32.39
CA LYS A 114 6.68 36.84 31.32
C LYS A 114 7.44 36.88 29.99
N GLY A 115 6.90 36.17 29.00
CA GLY A 115 7.12 36.44 27.57
C GLY A 115 8.31 35.73 26.91
N LYS A 116 7.99 34.71 26.11
CA LYS A 116 8.54 34.55 24.76
C LYS A 116 7.54 33.72 23.96
N ASN A 117 7.05 34.29 22.85
CA ASN A 117 6.24 33.57 21.88
C ASN A 117 7.10 32.44 21.30
N GLU A 118 6.65 31.22 21.49
CA GLU A 118 7.23 30.01 20.93
C GLU A 118 6.68 29.88 19.50
N ALA A 119 7.47 30.39 18.55
CA ALA A 119 7.18 30.32 17.13
C ALA A 119 8.13 29.32 16.47
N ASP A 120 8.25 28.11 17.05
CA ASP A 120 9.01 27.00 16.45
C ASP A 120 8.13 25.76 16.25
N HIS A 121 6.83 25.99 16.00
CA HIS A 121 5.94 25.00 15.42
C HIS A 121 5.31 25.59 14.18
N PHE A 122 5.32 24.82 13.09
CA PHE A 122 4.65 25.16 11.84
C PHE A 122 3.14 25.32 12.10
N SER A 123 2.74 26.54 12.42
CA SER A 123 1.35 26.94 12.51
C SER A 123 0.91 27.26 11.10
N ALA A 124 0.07 26.40 10.52
CA ALA A 124 -0.55 26.69 9.23
C ALA A 124 -1.32 28.01 9.36
N HIS A 125 -0.83 29.04 8.68
CA HIS A 125 -1.45 30.35 8.70
C HIS A 125 -2.75 30.30 7.89
N ASP A 126 -3.89 30.47 8.57
CA ASP A 126 -5.17 30.60 7.88
C ASP A 126 -5.26 32.01 7.23
N PRO A 127 -5.28 32.11 5.88
CA PRO A 127 -5.26 33.40 5.19
C PRO A 127 -6.50 34.25 5.47
N VAL A 128 -7.62 33.64 5.87
CA VAL A 128 -8.87 34.36 6.15
C VAL A 128 -8.82 35.04 7.52
N ALA A 129 -8.22 34.37 8.52
CA ALA A 129 -8.08 34.91 9.86
C ALA A 129 -7.11 36.09 9.90
N THR A 130 -6.02 36.04 9.12
CA THR A 130 -5.06 37.14 9.02
C THR A 130 -5.64 38.36 8.29
N ALA A 131 -6.44 38.16 7.25
CA ALA A 131 -7.15 39.24 6.55
C ALA A 131 -8.16 39.95 7.46
N LYS A 132 -8.95 39.21 8.25
CA LYS A 132 -9.93 39.78 9.18
C LYS A 132 -9.27 40.62 10.28
N ASN A 133 -8.20 40.10 10.88
CA ASN A 133 -7.43 40.83 11.89
C ASN A 133 -6.78 42.11 11.35
N LYS A 134 -6.35 42.11 10.08
CA LYS A 134 -5.79 43.29 9.42
C LYS A 134 -6.86 44.34 9.14
N ALA A 135 -8.07 43.92 8.74
CA ALA A 135 -9.21 44.80 8.53
C ALA A 135 -9.68 45.46 9.84
N GLU A 136 -9.78 44.71 10.94
CA GLU A 136 -10.15 45.27 12.25
C GLU A 136 -9.11 46.27 12.79
N LYS A 137 -7.81 46.02 12.56
CA LYS A 137 -6.76 46.97 12.94
C LYS A 137 -6.76 48.24 12.09
N ALA A 138 -7.13 48.14 10.80
CA ALA A 138 -7.28 49.30 9.93
C ALA A 138 -8.48 50.16 10.36
N ALA A 139 -9.62 49.53 10.67
CA ALA A 139 -10.83 50.23 11.13
C ALA A 139 -10.62 50.94 12.47
N LYS A 140 -9.84 50.35 13.40
CA LYS A 140 -9.49 51.00 14.68
C LYS A 140 -8.51 52.16 14.53
N LYS A 141 -7.70 52.20 13.46
CA LYS A 141 -6.76 53.30 13.19
C LYS A 141 -7.42 54.49 12.48
N SER A 142 -8.56 54.29 11.82
CA SER A 142 -9.26 55.34 11.08
C SER A 142 -10.41 56.00 11.86
N ALA A 143 -10.64 55.64 13.13
CA ALA A 143 -11.61 56.33 13.97
C ALA A 143 -11.02 57.66 14.49
N PRO A 144 -11.64 58.83 14.22
CA PRO A 144 -11.17 60.11 14.74
C PRO A 144 -11.30 60.12 16.26
N LYS A 145 -10.21 60.47 16.96
CA LYS A 145 -10.26 60.75 18.40
C LYS A 145 -11.02 62.06 18.58
N SER A 146 -12.13 61.99 19.31
CA SER A 146 -12.88 63.16 19.78
C SER A 146 -12.13 63.93 20.86
#